data_AF-A0A256SQT3-F1
#
_entry.id   AF-A0A256SQT3-F1
#
_cell.length_a   1.000
_cell.length_b   1.000
_cell.length_c   1.000
_cell.angle_alpha   90.00
_cell.angle_beta   90.00
_cell.angle_gamma   90.00
#
_symmetry.space_group_name_H-M   'P 1'
#
loop_
_entity.id
_entity.type
_entity.pdbx_description
1 polymer ?
#
loop_
_entity_poly.entity_id
_entity_poly.type
_entity_poly.pdbx_seq_one_letter_code
_entity_poly.pdbx_strand_id
1 'polypeptide(L)'
;MKIKEAVNRIESTSKSMFAWEHEGYIHITFNTFTILVVPYEAKTMFDCHFVNPNLELPADVKAQISGIIGKFLRTPIKERYPEKKYRLRWIDYKHDIGDSFDSPETYLGRASDDCGGTYWTTYSIDGAETFTESELNQLKKDNPRLAPAIDAMKEPAEDKDE
;
A
#
# COMPACT_ATOMS: atom_id res chain seq x y z
N MET A 1 6.71 11.51 -0.01
CA MET A 1 7.07 10.58 1.08
C MET A 1 5.93 9.61 1.26
N LYS A 2 6.22 8.33 1.06
CA LYS A 2 5.25 7.25 1.24
C LYS A 2 4.99 7.00 2.72
N ILE A 3 3.87 6.39 3.08
CA ILE A 3 3.51 6.11 4.49
C ILE A 3 4.58 5.24 5.17
N LYS A 4 4.93 4.08 4.59
CA LYS A 4 6.01 3.21 5.11
C LYS A 4 7.35 3.95 5.28
N GLU A 5 7.69 4.85 4.34
CA GLU A 5 8.91 5.69 4.45
C GLU A 5 8.83 6.66 5.64
N ALA A 6 7.67 7.28 5.88
CA ALA A 6 7.45 8.18 7.01
C ALA A 6 7.58 7.43 8.34
N VAL A 7 6.93 6.26 8.46
CA VAL A 7 6.98 5.38 9.65
C VAL A 7 8.43 5.04 9.99
N ASN A 8 9.18 4.46 9.04
CA ASN A 8 10.56 4.03 9.27
C ASN A 8 11.48 5.20 9.68
N ARG A 9 11.29 6.39 9.07
CA ARG A 9 12.06 7.59 9.45
C ARG A 9 11.74 8.05 10.87
N ILE A 10 10.48 8.00 11.29
CA ILE A 10 10.07 8.39 12.64
C ILE A 10 10.70 7.45 13.66
N GLU A 11 10.62 6.13 13.44
CA GLU A 11 11.25 5.14 14.34
C GLU A 11 12.77 5.31 14.42
N SER A 12 13.42 5.65 13.31
CA SER A 12 14.86 5.90 13.28
C SER A 12 15.32 7.15 14.06
N THR A 13 14.39 8.03 14.47
CA THR A 13 14.71 9.29 15.15
C THR A 13 15.29 9.05 16.55
N SER A 14 14.82 8.04 17.27
CA SER A 14 15.31 7.69 18.61
C SER A 14 14.86 6.28 18.99
N LYS A 15 15.63 5.59 19.85
CA LYS A 15 15.26 4.27 20.39
C LYS A 15 13.95 4.27 21.18
N SER A 16 13.51 5.45 21.64
CA SER A 16 12.25 5.64 22.34
C SER A 16 11.09 5.98 21.41
N MET A 17 11.30 6.08 20.10
CA MET A 17 10.26 6.38 19.14
C MET A 17 9.74 5.11 18.50
N PHE A 18 8.42 4.98 18.45
CA PHE A 18 7.76 3.95 17.66
C PHE A 18 6.72 4.61 16.77
N ALA A 19 6.52 4.04 15.59
CA ALA A 19 5.50 4.49 14.66
C ALA A 19 4.90 3.29 13.94
N TRP A 20 3.59 3.34 13.71
CA TRP A 20 2.93 2.27 12.98
C TRP A 20 1.67 2.77 12.29
N GLU A 21 1.21 1.96 11.36
CA GLU A 21 0.01 2.16 10.56
C GLU A 21 -1.18 1.48 11.21
N HIS A 22 -2.30 2.21 11.37
CA HIS A 22 -3.55 1.62 11.82
C HIS A 22 -4.74 2.44 11.31
N GLU A 23 -5.73 1.75 10.72
CA GLU A 23 -7.02 2.33 10.31
C GLU A 23 -6.96 3.65 9.50
N GLY A 24 -5.93 3.83 8.66
CA GLY A 24 -5.78 5.06 7.88
C GLY A 24 -5.03 6.19 8.58
N TYR A 25 -4.34 5.88 9.67
CA TYR A 25 -3.55 6.81 10.46
C TYR A 25 -2.14 6.26 10.70
N ILE A 26 -1.17 7.18 10.81
CA ILE A 26 0.13 6.91 11.39
C ILE A 26 0.05 7.26 12.87
N HIS A 27 0.23 6.28 13.74
CA HIS A 27 0.35 6.45 15.17
C HIS A 27 1.81 6.64 15.52
N ILE A 28 2.11 7.64 16.34
CA ILE A 28 3.47 7.97 16.75
C ILE A 28 3.50 8.01 18.27
N THR A 29 4.36 7.18 18.86
CA THR A 29 4.59 7.16 20.31
C THR A 29 6.01 7.56 20.65
N PHE A 30 6.14 8.11 21.86
CA PHE A 30 7.41 8.27 22.54
C PHE A 30 7.35 7.49 23.85
N ASN A 31 8.27 6.55 24.04
CA ASN A 31 8.20 5.48 25.03
C ASN A 31 6.85 4.74 24.92
N THR A 32 6.00 4.83 25.93
CA THR A 32 4.70 4.16 25.99
C THR A 32 3.53 5.09 25.66
N PHE A 33 3.78 6.36 25.34
CA PHE A 33 2.73 7.37 25.18
C PHE A 33 2.56 7.77 23.72
N THR A 34 1.33 7.68 23.20
CA THR A 34 0.98 8.24 21.89
C THR A 34 1.08 9.76 21.97
N ILE A 35 1.87 10.36 21.09
CA ILE A 35 2.09 11.82 21.07
C ILE A 35 1.32 12.47 19.92
N LEU A 36 1.23 11.78 18.79
CA LEU A 36 0.68 12.32 17.56
C LEU A 36 0.02 11.20 16.76
N VAL A 37 -1.15 11.48 16.21
CA VAL A 37 -1.83 10.63 15.24
C VAL A 37 -2.03 11.44 13.96
N VAL A 38 -1.52 10.92 12.84
CA VAL A 38 -1.51 11.62 11.55
C VAL A 38 -2.40 10.85 10.56
N PRO A 39 -3.57 11.38 10.20
CA PRO A 39 -4.39 10.79 9.14
C PRO A 39 -3.62 10.75 7.80
N TYR A 40 -3.79 9.70 7.00
CA TYR A 40 -3.14 9.58 5.69
C TYR A 40 -3.53 10.73 4.74
N GLU A 41 -4.77 11.20 4.87
CA GLU A 41 -5.35 12.32 4.11
C GLU A 41 -5.02 13.71 4.69
N ALA A 42 -4.26 13.81 5.80
CA ALA A 42 -3.95 15.08 6.45
C ALA A 42 -3.22 16.04 5.49
N LYS A 43 -3.70 17.27 5.33
CA LYS A 43 -3.09 18.26 4.43
C LYS A 43 -2.19 19.23 5.20
N THR A 44 -2.50 19.44 6.46
CA THR A 44 -1.88 20.41 7.35
C THR A 44 -1.67 19.81 8.74
N MET A 45 -0.85 20.47 9.56
CA MET A 45 -0.65 20.06 10.95
C MET A 45 -1.93 20.13 11.80
N PHE A 46 -2.93 20.93 11.39
CA PHE A 46 -4.22 21.04 12.08
C PHE A 46 -5.14 19.85 11.83
N ASP A 47 -4.87 19.06 10.79
CA ASP A 47 -5.59 17.81 10.53
C ASP A 47 -5.03 16.66 11.41
N CYS A 48 -3.88 16.87 12.06
CA CYS A 48 -3.25 15.89 12.94
C CYS A 48 -3.78 16.01 14.38
N HIS A 49 -3.77 14.90 15.11
CA HIS A 49 -4.29 14.82 16.47
C HIS A 49 -3.14 14.67 17.47
N PHE A 50 -2.93 15.70 18.28
CA PHE A 50 -1.97 15.65 19.39
C PHE A 50 -2.64 15.03 20.62
N VAL A 51 -2.19 13.83 20.99
CA VAL A 51 -2.85 13.04 22.06
C VAL A 51 -2.36 13.46 23.44
N ASN A 52 -1.05 13.67 23.59
CA ASN A 52 -0.42 14.06 24.85
C ASN A 52 0.42 15.34 24.66
N PRO A 53 -0.24 16.51 24.50
CA PRO A 53 0.46 17.77 24.15
C PRO A 53 1.39 18.29 25.26
N ASN A 54 1.18 17.86 26.51
CA ASN A 54 1.97 18.27 27.66
C ASN A 54 3.20 17.36 27.90
N LEU A 55 3.37 16.30 27.11
CA LEU A 55 4.54 15.44 27.23
C LEU A 55 5.77 16.18 26.72
N GLU A 56 6.78 16.32 27.58
CA GLU A 56 8.05 16.92 27.18
C GLU A 56 8.87 15.93 26.34
N LEU A 57 9.09 16.31 25.08
CA LEU A 57 9.97 15.62 24.16
C LEU A 57 11.31 16.36 24.11
N PRO A 58 12.44 15.64 23.96
CA PRO A 58 13.72 16.26 23.65
C PRO A 58 13.59 17.18 22.42
N ALA A 59 14.23 18.35 22.48
CA ALA A 59 14.06 19.38 21.46
C ALA A 59 14.50 18.91 20.06
N ASP A 60 15.56 18.10 20.00
CA ASP A 60 16.08 17.46 18.79
C ASP A 60 15.08 16.45 18.21
N VAL A 61 14.50 15.58 19.06
CA VAL A 61 13.46 14.63 18.65
C VAL A 61 12.24 15.36 18.10
N LYS A 62 11.80 16.42 18.79
CA LYS A 62 10.67 17.26 18.36
C LYS A 62 10.93 17.90 17.00
N ALA A 63 12.13 18.43 16.77
CA ALA A 63 12.52 19.04 15.50
C ALA A 63 12.56 18.01 14.35
N GLN A 64 13.12 16.82 14.59
CA GLN A 64 13.20 15.75 13.60
C GLN A 64 11.80 15.25 13.20
N ILE A 65 10.93 14.94 14.16
CA ILE A 65 9.55 14.51 13.89
C ILE A 65 8.80 15.60 13.14
N SER A 66 8.90 16.87 13.58
CA SER A 66 8.26 17.98 12.90
C SER A 66 8.71 18.12 11.43
N GLY A 67 10.00 17.92 11.17
CA GLY A 67 10.55 17.88 9.80
C GLY A 67 10.00 16.74 8.95
N ILE A 68 9.92 15.53 9.51
CA ILE A 68 9.38 14.34 8.82
C ILE A 68 7.90 14.54 8.51
N ILE A 69 7.08 14.89 9.51
CA ILE A 69 5.65 15.14 9.32
C ILE A 69 5.41 16.29 8.36
N GLY A 70 6.18 17.38 8.48
CA GLY A 70 6.10 18.49 7.52
C GLY A 70 6.36 18.04 6.07
N LYS A 71 7.33 17.14 5.85
CA LYS A 71 7.60 16.58 4.51
C LYS A 71 6.50 15.61 4.06
N PHE A 72 5.96 14.80 4.96
CA PHE A 72 4.82 13.92 4.69
C PHE A 72 3.59 14.73 4.26
N LEU A 73 3.22 15.76 5.02
CA LEU A 73 2.06 16.61 4.73
C LEU A 73 2.21 17.41 3.43
N ARG A 74 3.43 17.82 3.07
CA ARG A 74 3.70 18.46 1.76
C ARG A 74 3.68 17.50 0.58
N THR A 75 3.77 16.19 0.82
CA THR A 75 3.66 15.19 -0.24
C THR A 75 2.21 15.16 -0.73
N PRO A 76 1.94 15.21 -2.04
CA PRO A 76 0.60 14.98 -2.57
C PRO A 76 0.01 13.66 -2.07
N ILE A 77 -1.26 13.69 -1.66
CA ILE A 77 -1.97 12.55 -1.07
C ILE A 77 -1.80 11.27 -1.92
N LYS A 78 -1.99 11.36 -3.24
CA LYS A 78 -1.82 10.24 -4.19
C LYS A 78 -0.43 9.59 -4.17
N GLU A 79 0.61 10.31 -3.75
CA GLU A 79 2.00 9.83 -3.68
C GLU A 79 2.36 9.24 -2.31
N ARG A 80 1.46 9.37 -1.31
CA ARG A 80 1.66 8.84 0.05
C ARG A 80 1.26 7.37 0.14
N TYR A 81 0.19 7.01 -0.56
CA TYR A 81 -0.30 5.65 -0.59
C TYR A 81 0.63 4.77 -1.42
N PRO A 82 0.95 3.54 -0.96
CA PRO A 82 1.20 2.50 -1.94
C PRO A 82 -0.06 2.40 -2.80
N GLU A 83 0.08 2.57 -4.12
CA GLU A 83 -1.05 2.34 -5.02
C GLU A 83 -1.60 0.95 -4.73
N LYS A 84 -2.90 0.85 -4.39
CA LYS A 84 -3.53 -0.45 -4.16
C LYS A 84 -3.30 -1.29 -5.40
N LYS A 85 -2.63 -2.41 -5.17
CA LYS A 85 -2.36 -3.40 -6.20
C LYS A 85 -3.44 -4.46 -6.16
N TYR A 86 -3.84 -4.88 -7.34
CA TYR A 86 -4.85 -5.87 -7.57
C TYR A 86 -4.28 -6.93 -8.49
N ARG A 87 -4.71 -8.17 -8.29
CA ARG A 87 -4.53 -9.24 -9.26
C ARG A 87 -5.88 -9.57 -9.85
N LEU A 88 -5.90 -10.06 -11.08
CA LEU A 88 -7.12 -10.44 -11.77
C LEU A 88 -7.27 -11.96 -11.71
N ARG A 89 -8.07 -12.49 -10.78
CA ARG A 89 -8.33 -13.92 -10.67
C ARG A 89 -9.30 -14.36 -11.77
N TRP A 90 -8.83 -15.22 -12.67
CA TRP A 90 -9.62 -15.80 -13.77
C TRP A 90 -10.51 -16.95 -13.30
N ILE A 91 -9.96 -17.87 -12.50
CA ILE A 91 -10.67 -19.07 -12.01
C ILE A 91 -10.41 -19.20 -10.50
N ASP A 92 -11.47 -19.45 -9.74
CA ASP A 92 -11.37 -19.88 -8.34
C ASP A 92 -11.22 -21.40 -8.31
N TYR A 93 -9.96 -21.86 -8.27
CA TYR A 93 -9.67 -23.29 -8.20
C TYR A 93 -9.60 -23.73 -6.73
N LYS A 94 -10.67 -24.34 -6.23
CA LYS A 94 -10.66 -25.04 -4.93
C LYS A 94 -10.22 -26.49 -5.14
N HIS A 95 -8.96 -26.81 -4.87
CA HIS A 95 -8.52 -28.21 -4.79
C HIS A 95 -8.96 -28.80 -3.45
N ASP A 96 -9.88 -29.77 -3.48
CA ASP A 96 -10.28 -30.57 -2.31
C ASP A 96 -9.52 -31.92 -2.25
N ILE A 97 -8.40 -32.06 -2.97
CA ILE A 97 -7.68 -33.33 -3.09
C ILE A 97 -6.17 -33.06 -3.05
N GLY A 98 -5.49 -33.82 -2.21
CA GLY A 98 -4.14 -33.61 -1.74
C GLY A 98 -3.04 -33.51 -2.79
N ASP A 99 -1.99 -32.81 -2.37
CA ASP A 99 -0.59 -32.91 -2.79
C ASP A 99 -0.34 -33.19 -4.28
N SER A 100 -0.35 -32.12 -5.08
CA SER A 100 0.59 -32.02 -6.20
C SER A 100 1.03 -30.56 -6.40
N PHE A 101 2.28 -30.41 -6.84
CA PHE A 101 3.22 -29.36 -6.45
C PHE A 101 3.21 -28.09 -7.33
N ASP A 102 2.10 -27.77 -8.00
CA ASP A 102 2.01 -26.58 -8.86
C ASP A 102 0.87 -25.67 -8.41
N SER A 103 1.20 -24.45 -7.99
CA SER A 103 0.19 -23.42 -7.71
C SER A 103 -0.58 -23.17 -9.02
N PRO A 104 -1.90 -23.45 -9.07
CA PRO A 104 -2.62 -23.42 -10.33
C PRO A 104 -2.60 -22.01 -10.93
N GLU A 105 -2.40 -21.93 -12.24
CA GLU A 105 -2.39 -20.68 -12.98
C GLU A 105 -3.78 -20.06 -13.03
N THR A 106 -4.11 -19.28 -12.00
CA THR A 106 -5.45 -18.78 -11.71
C THR A 106 -5.58 -17.28 -11.90
N TYR A 107 -4.48 -16.58 -12.21
CA TYR A 107 -4.46 -15.12 -12.37
C TYR A 107 -4.14 -14.71 -13.81
N LEU A 108 -4.78 -13.65 -14.31
CA LEU A 108 -4.47 -13.05 -15.60
C LEU A 108 -3.27 -12.11 -15.50
N GLY A 109 -2.42 -12.17 -16.52
CA GLY A 109 -1.35 -11.21 -16.76
C GLY A 109 -1.00 -11.11 -18.24
N ARG A 110 -0.08 -10.20 -18.56
CA ARG A 110 0.41 -9.96 -19.91
C ARG A 110 1.75 -10.66 -20.11
N ALA A 111 1.84 -11.41 -21.20
CA ALA A 111 3.07 -11.99 -21.70
C ALA A 111 3.52 -11.26 -22.97
N SER A 112 4.83 -11.31 -23.23
CA SER A 112 5.41 -10.84 -24.49
C SER A 112 5.78 -12.04 -25.35
N ASP A 113 5.54 -11.95 -26.66
CA ASP A 113 6.09 -12.90 -27.61
C ASP A 113 7.50 -12.48 -28.09
N ASP A 114 8.21 -13.40 -28.76
CA ASP A 114 9.55 -13.16 -29.30
C ASP A 114 9.60 -12.07 -30.40
N CYS A 115 8.44 -11.65 -30.90
CA CYS A 115 8.27 -10.63 -31.94
C CYS A 115 7.87 -9.26 -31.36
N GLY A 116 7.80 -9.11 -30.03
CA GLY A 116 7.42 -7.86 -29.35
C GLY A 116 5.91 -7.61 -29.27
N GLY A 117 5.08 -8.59 -29.62
CA GLY A 117 3.64 -8.57 -29.37
C GLY A 117 3.33 -8.83 -27.90
N THR A 118 2.20 -8.29 -27.43
CA THR A 118 1.70 -8.51 -26.07
C THR A 118 0.38 -9.27 -26.11
N TYR A 119 0.26 -10.33 -25.32
CA TYR A 119 -0.96 -11.12 -25.22
C TYR A 119 -1.30 -11.43 -23.76
N TRP A 120 -2.56 -11.79 -23.51
CA TRP A 120 -3.03 -12.17 -22.18
C TRP A 120 -2.82 -13.67 -21.96
N THR A 121 -2.32 -14.04 -20.79
CA THR A 121 -2.13 -15.43 -20.36
C THR A 121 -2.39 -15.59 -18.86
N THR A 122 -2.32 -16.82 -18.37
CA THR A 122 -2.54 -17.17 -16.97
C THR A 122 -1.21 -17.38 -16.23
N TYR A 123 -1.21 -17.05 -14.95
CA TYR A 123 -0.06 -17.18 -14.06
C TYR A 123 -0.49 -17.76 -12.72
N SER A 124 0.44 -18.48 -12.08
CA SER A 124 0.33 -18.82 -10.66
C SER A 124 0.39 -17.55 -9.80
N ILE A 125 0.02 -17.67 -8.52
CA ILE A 125 0.04 -16.51 -7.60
C ILE A 125 1.40 -15.82 -7.50
N ASP A 126 2.50 -16.57 -7.65
CA ASP A 126 3.87 -16.07 -7.53
C ASP A 126 4.33 -15.34 -8.81
N GLY A 127 3.75 -15.67 -9.97
CA GLY A 127 4.00 -15.00 -11.25
C GLY A 127 2.94 -13.97 -11.65
N ALA A 128 1.90 -13.79 -10.83
CA ALA A 128 0.75 -12.96 -11.18
C ALA A 128 1.12 -11.47 -11.30
N GLU A 129 0.81 -10.88 -12.47
CA GLU A 129 0.92 -9.44 -12.68
C GLU A 129 0.02 -8.68 -11.70
N THR A 130 0.54 -7.60 -11.14
CA THR A 130 -0.21 -6.70 -10.26
C THR A 130 -0.55 -5.42 -10.97
N PHE A 131 -1.80 -5.01 -10.86
CA PHE A 131 -2.35 -3.82 -11.48
C PHE A 131 -2.74 -2.78 -10.43
N THR A 132 -2.48 -1.53 -10.72
CA THR A 132 -3.01 -0.40 -9.96
C THR A 132 -4.48 -0.16 -10.32
N GLU A 133 -5.22 0.54 -9.45
CA GLU A 133 -6.59 0.97 -9.76
C GLU A 133 -6.66 1.79 -11.07
N SER A 134 -5.64 2.61 -11.33
CA SER A 134 -5.55 3.45 -12.53
C SER A 134 -5.43 2.59 -13.79
N GLU A 135 -4.57 1.57 -13.76
CA GLU A 135 -4.39 0.64 -14.89
C GLU A 135 -5.66 -0.18 -15.14
N LEU A 136 -6.33 -0.67 -14.09
CA LEU A 136 -7.62 -1.36 -14.24
C LEU A 136 -8.67 -0.43 -14.84
N ASN A 137 -8.74 0.83 -14.39
CA ASN A 137 -9.68 1.80 -14.96
C ASN A 137 -9.37 2.15 -16.42
N GLN A 138 -8.08 2.18 -16.80
CA GLN A 138 -7.70 2.35 -18.20
C GLN A 138 -8.12 1.13 -19.03
N LEU A 139 -7.86 -0.09 -18.54
CA LEU A 139 -8.30 -1.34 -19.19
C LEU A 139 -9.81 -1.38 -19.43
N LYS A 140 -10.61 -0.93 -18.45
CA LYS A 140 -12.06 -0.81 -18.57
C LYS A 140 -12.48 0.21 -19.62
N LYS A 141 -11.79 1.34 -19.74
CA LYS A 141 -12.06 2.36 -20.76
C LYS A 141 -11.71 1.85 -22.16
N ASP A 142 -10.60 1.16 -22.28
CA ASP A 142 -10.12 0.60 -23.54
C ASP A 142 -11.01 -0.58 -23.99
N ASN A 143 -11.54 -1.35 -23.03
CA ASN A 143 -12.39 -2.52 -23.27
C ASN A 143 -13.67 -2.50 -22.41
N PRO A 144 -14.66 -1.64 -22.73
CA PRO A 144 -15.86 -1.47 -21.90
C PRO A 144 -16.66 -2.76 -21.67
N ARG A 145 -16.64 -3.69 -22.64
CA ARG A 145 -17.32 -4.99 -22.53
C ARG A 145 -16.73 -5.90 -21.44
N LEU A 146 -15.45 -5.72 -21.13
CA LEU A 146 -14.74 -6.49 -20.12
C LEU A 146 -14.82 -5.84 -18.73
N ALA A 147 -15.34 -4.62 -18.61
CA ALA A 147 -15.38 -3.93 -17.33
C ALA A 147 -16.09 -4.72 -16.21
N PRO A 148 -17.27 -5.35 -16.46
CA PRO A 148 -17.90 -6.20 -15.45
C PRO A 148 -17.05 -7.40 -15.04
N ALA A 149 -16.31 -8.00 -15.99
CA ALA A 149 -15.42 -9.11 -15.71
C ALA A 149 -14.20 -8.66 -14.90
N ILE A 150 -13.57 -7.54 -15.26
CA ILE A 150 -12.45 -6.95 -14.53
C ILE A 150 -12.85 -6.67 -13.08
N ASP A 151 -14.05 -6.13 -12.86
CA ASP A 151 -14.58 -5.91 -11.51
C ASP A 151 -14.82 -7.21 -10.73
N ALA A 152 -15.32 -8.26 -11.38
CA ALA A 152 -15.53 -9.56 -10.76
C ALA A 152 -14.23 -10.31 -10.44
N MET A 153 -13.19 -10.13 -11.25
CA MET A 153 -11.88 -10.80 -11.09
C MET A 153 -10.95 -10.09 -10.10
N LYS A 154 -11.29 -8.87 -9.69
CA LYS A 154 -10.43 -7.99 -8.89
C LYS A 154 -10.21 -8.56 -7.48
N GLU A 155 -8.99 -9.04 -7.23
CA GLU A 155 -8.54 -9.50 -5.93
C GLU A 155 -7.47 -8.54 -5.38
N PRO A 156 -7.54 -8.12 -4.10
CA PRO A 156 -6.45 -7.36 -3.49
C PRO A 156 -5.15 -8.17 -3.54
N ALA A 157 -4.10 -7.61 -4.11
CA ALA A 157 -2.77 -8.15 -3.88
C ALA A 157 -2.38 -7.67 -2.48
N GLU A 158 -2.56 -8.51 -1.47
CA GLU A 158 -1.94 -8.24 -0.17
C GLU A 158 -0.46 -8.02 -0.43
N ASP A 159 0.05 -6.87 0.02
CA ASP A 159 1.49 -6.62 0.06
C ASP A 159 2.05 -7.71 0.97
N LYS A 160 2.51 -8.84 0.40
CA LYS A 160 3.45 -9.71 1.08
C LYS A 160 4.64 -8.80 1.33
N ASP A 161 4.77 -8.37 2.58
CA ASP A 161 5.73 -7.39 3.03
C ASP A 161 7.11 -7.60 2.38
N GLU A 162 7.61 -6.51 1.79
CA GLU A 162 9.04 -6.27 1.54
C GLU A 162 9.82 -6.31 2.87
#